data_AF-A0A936WZG6-F1
#
_entry.id   AF-A0A936WZG6-F1
#
_cell.length_a   1.000
_cell.length_b   1.000
_cell.length_c   1.000
_cell.angle_alpha   90.00
_cell.angle_beta   90.00
_cell.angle_gamma   90.00
#
_symmetry.space_group_name_H-M   'P 1'
#
loop_
_entity.id
_entity.type
_entity.pdbx_description
1 polymer ?
#
loop_
_entity_poly.entity_id
_entity_poly.type
_entity_poly.pdbx_seq_one_letter_code
_entity_poly.pdbx_strand_id
1 'polypeptide(L)'
;MFKDIGIPVIRISDVVESEVSLRNCVRYEDIGLPDAFCASREDVLIAMSGATTGKIGIYTENKLAYINQRVGKFCVNDNRKIH
;
A
#
# COMPACT_ATOMS: atom_id res chain seq x y z
N MET A 1 -8.68 16.88 7.24
CA MET A 1 -9.43 17.32 6.04
C MET A 1 -8.78 16.64 4.85
N PHE A 2 -9.54 15.96 4.00
CA PHE A 2 -9.00 15.29 2.80
C PHE A 2 -8.48 16.37 1.84
N LYS A 3 -7.22 16.27 1.40
CA LYS A 3 -6.61 17.20 0.44
C LYS A 3 -6.60 16.55 -0.94
N ASP A 4 -6.85 17.31 -2.01
CA ASP A 4 -6.68 16.83 -3.39
C ASP A 4 -5.20 16.60 -3.75
N ILE A 5 -4.30 17.19 -2.97
CA ILE A 5 -2.85 17.20 -3.17
C ILE A 5 -2.19 16.51 -1.97
N GLY A 6 -1.26 15.59 -2.23
CA GLY A 6 -0.50 14.88 -1.21
C GLY A 6 -0.19 13.42 -1.55
N ILE A 7 0.39 12.70 -0.59
CA ILE A 7 0.71 11.28 -0.69
C ILE A 7 -0.58 10.46 -0.46
N PRO A 8 -0.96 9.56 -1.39
CA PRO A 8 -2.12 8.69 -1.22
C PRO A 8 -1.92 7.68 -0.08
N VAL A 9 -2.98 7.39 0.66
CA VAL A 9 -3.00 6.38 1.74
C VAL A 9 -3.89 5.21 1.33
N ILE A 10 -3.26 4.06 1.11
CA ILE A 10 -3.92 2.81 0.71
C ILE A 10 -4.66 2.23 1.91
N ARG A 11 -5.98 2.05 1.76
CA ARG A 11 -6.87 1.40 2.72
C ARG A 11 -7.31 0.04 2.20
N ILE A 12 -7.90 -0.77 3.08
CA ILE A 12 -8.44 -2.10 2.74
C ILE A 12 -9.51 -2.08 1.63
N SER A 13 -10.18 -0.95 1.41
CA SER A 13 -11.15 -0.74 0.34
C SER A 13 -10.50 -0.54 -1.03
N ASP A 14 -9.23 -0.16 -1.04
CA ASP A 14 -8.50 0.23 -2.24
C ASP A 14 -7.84 -0.99 -2.91
N VAL A 15 -7.78 -2.14 -2.21
CA VAL A 15 -7.35 -3.44 -2.76
C VAL A 15 -8.55 -4.11 -3.46
N VAL A 16 -8.56 -4.06 -4.79
CA VAL A 16 -9.69 -4.49 -5.64
C VAL A 16 -9.18 -5.29 -6.84
N GLU A 17 -9.83 -6.42 -7.14
CA GLU A 17 -9.59 -7.20 -8.38
C GLU A 17 -8.12 -7.50 -8.70
N SER A 18 -7.30 -7.78 -7.68
CA SER A 18 -5.85 -8.07 -7.81
C SER A 18 -4.94 -6.86 -8.04
N GLU A 19 -5.48 -5.65 -7.92
CA GLU A 19 -4.74 -4.40 -8.00
C GLU A 19 -5.04 -3.47 -6.82
N VAL A 20 -4.21 -2.44 -6.67
CA VAL A 20 -4.45 -1.34 -5.74
C VAL A 20 -4.95 -0.13 -6.51
N SER A 21 -6.22 0.23 -6.31
CA SER A 21 -6.88 1.34 -7.00
C SER A 21 -6.81 2.64 -6.20
N LEU A 22 -6.16 3.66 -6.75
CA LEU A 22 -6.06 4.98 -6.12
C LEU A 22 -7.16 5.97 -6.51
N ARG A 23 -8.22 5.51 -7.20
CA ARG A 23 -9.28 6.37 -7.77
C ARG A 23 -9.94 7.27 -6.72
N ASN A 24 -10.29 6.69 -5.57
CA ASN A 24 -10.96 7.39 -4.45
C ASN A 24 -10.08 7.44 -3.20
N CYS A 25 -8.77 7.47 -3.41
CA CYS A 25 -7.80 7.40 -2.32
C CYS A 25 -7.74 8.73 -1.55
N VAL A 26 -7.61 8.60 -0.24
CA VAL A 26 -7.38 9.74 0.66
C VAL A 26 -5.91 10.14 0.57
N ARG A 27 -5.62 11.45 0.55
CA ARG A 27 -4.26 11.97 0.54
C ARG A 27 -3.95 12.77 1.80
N TYR A 28 -2.69 12.68 2.24
CA TYR A 28 -2.11 13.44 3.35
C TYR A 28 -0.86 14.17 2.89
N GLU A 29 -0.42 15.15 3.67
CA GLU A 29 0.90 15.74 3.46
C GLU A 29 2.01 14.70 3.65
N ASP A 30 3.14 14.93 2.98
CA ASP A 30 4.30 14.09 3.14
C ASP A 30 4.88 14.30 4.55
N ILE A 31 4.87 13.24 5.33
CA ILE A 31 5.38 13.21 6.72
C ILE A 31 6.64 12.35 6.84
N GLY A 32 7.20 11.87 5.72
CA GLY A 32 8.46 11.10 5.71
C GLY A 32 8.37 9.77 6.44
N LEU A 33 7.35 8.94 6.15
CA LEU A 33 7.27 7.61 6.74
C LEU A 33 8.40 6.68 6.24
N PRO A 34 8.89 5.75 7.09
CA PRO A 34 9.83 4.72 6.66
C PRO A 34 9.28 3.86 5.52
N ASP A 35 10.15 3.37 4.64
CA ASP A 35 9.79 2.54 3.47
C ASP A 35 8.96 1.30 3.81
N ALA A 36 9.08 0.78 5.04
CA ALA A 36 8.26 -0.32 5.54
C ALA A 36 6.76 0.00 5.52
N PHE A 37 6.39 1.28 5.62
CA PHE A 37 5.01 1.78 5.62
C PHE A 37 4.61 2.46 4.30
N CYS A 38 5.46 2.34 3.28
CA CYS A 38 5.22 2.89 1.96
C CYS A 38 5.06 1.77 0.93
N ALA A 39 4.20 1.98 -0.07
CA ALA A 39 4.10 1.12 -1.24
C ALA A 39 4.79 1.81 -2.42
N SER A 40 5.57 1.02 -3.14
CA SER A 40 6.18 1.34 -4.43
C SER A 40 5.66 0.40 -5.51
N ARG A 41 5.86 0.76 -6.78
CA ARG A 41 5.44 -0.07 -7.92
C ARG A 41 5.91 -1.52 -7.73
N GLU A 42 5.02 -2.45 -8.05
CA GLU A 42 5.17 -3.91 -7.93
C GLU A 42 5.12 -4.47 -6.50
N ASP A 43 4.95 -3.64 -5.47
CA ASP A 43 4.66 -4.13 -4.12
C ASP A 43 3.33 -4.89 -4.09
N VAL A 44 3.34 -6.05 -3.42
CA VAL A 44 2.14 -6.87 -3.21
C VAL A 44 1.55 -6.53 -1.85
N LEU A 45 0.28 -6.13 -1.84
CA LEU A 45 -0.44 -5.72 -0.64
C LEU A 45 -1.61 -6.66 -0.33
N ILE A 46 -1.94 -6.80 0.95
CA ILE A 46 -3.06 -7.62 1.45
C ILE A 46 -3.96 -6.83 2.40
N ALA A 47 -5.27 -6.93 2.23
CA ALA A 47 -6.23 -6.40 3.19
C ALA A 47 -6.38 -7.36 4.39
N MET A 48 -6.04 -6.90 5.59
CA MET A 48 -5.91 -7.77 6.77
C MET A 48 -7.19 -7.88 7.61
N SER A 49 -8.23 -7.10 7.33
CA SER A 49 -9.45 -7.09 8.15
C SER A 49 -10.65 -6.45 7.44
N GLY A 50 -11.87 -6.71 7.92
CA GLY A 50 -13.12 -6.18 7.36
C GLY A 50 -13.71 -7.02 6.22
N ALA A 51 -14.67 -6.46 5.47
CA ALA A 51 -15.34 -7.15 4.37
C ALA A 51 -14.41 -7.52 3.19
N THR A 52 -13.21 -6.95 3.15
CA THR A 52 -12.20 -7.20 2.11
C THR A 52 -11.02 -8.03 2.61
N THR A 53 -11.11 -8.64 3.80
CA THR A 53 -10.04 -9.48 4.36
C THR A 53 -9.58 -10.54 3.37
N GLY A 54 -8.27 -10.70 3.22
CA GLY A 54 -7.64 -11.69 2.36
C GLY A 54 -7.55 -11.28 0.88
N LYS A 55 -8.12 -10.14 0.48
CA LYS A 55 -7.89 -9.60 -0.86
C LYS A 55 -6.44 -9.17 -0.99
N ILE A 56 -5.82 -9.58 -2.09
CA ILE A 56 -4.44 -9.25 -2.45
C ILE A 56 -4.47 -8.38 -3.69
N GLY A 57 -3.54 -7.44 -3.80
CA GLY A 57 -3.39 -6.65 -5.02
C GLY A 57 -1.98 -6.11 -5.21
N ILE A 58 -1.61 -5.90 -6.46
CA ILE A 58 -0.32 -5.32 -6.85
C ILE A 58 -0.47 -3.80 -6.95
N TYR A 59 0.47 -3.07 -6.38
CA TYR A 59 0.56 -1.63 -6.57
C TYR A 59 1.23 -1.31 -7.90
N THR A 60 0.53 -0.66 -8.83
CA THR A 60 1.01 -0.46 -10.22
C THR A 60 1.46 0.97 -10.53
N GLU A 61 1.27 1.90 -9.61
CA GLU A 61 1.52 3.32 -9.84
C GLU A 61 3.01 3.67 -9.63
N ASN A 62 3.54 4.63 -10.41
CA ASN A 62 4.93 5.08 -10.32
C ASN A 62 5.17 6.15 -9.24
N LYS A 63 4.33 6.21 -8.22
CA LYS A 63 4.40 7.21 -7.14
C LYS A 63 4.40 6.52 -5.79
N LEU A 64 4.93 7.18 -4.77
CA LEU A 64 4.85 6.69 -3.40
C LEU A 64 3.39 6.71 -2.91
N ALA A 65 3.00 5.69 -2.14
CA ALA A 65 1.78 5.71 -1.35
C ALA A 65 2.06 5.23 0.07
N TYR A 66 1.36 5.74 1.06
CA TYR A 66 1.40 5.21 2.41
C TYR A 66 0.44 4.05 2.57
N ILE A 67 0.78 3.14 3.49
CA ILE A 67 0.01 1.95 3.78
C ILE A 67 -0.72 2.15 5.10
N ASN A 68 -2.04 1.98 5.11
CA ASN A 68 -2.78 1.97 6.36
C ASN A 68 -2.42 0.72 7.20
N GLN A 69 -2.45 0.84 8.53
CA GLN A 69 -2.17 -0.25 9.48
C GLN A 69 -2.98 -1.55 9.27
N ARG A 70 -4.10 -1.50 8.54
CA ARG A 70 -4.95 -2.66 8.21
C ARG A 70 -4.61 -3.31 6.86
N VAL A 71 -3.57 -2.81 6.19
CA VAL A 71 -3.05 -3.31 4.91
C VAL A 71 -1.63 -3.79 5.15
N GLY A 72 -1.35 -5.04 4.80
CA GLY A 72 -0.01 -5.62 4.88
C GLY A 72 0.72 -5.47 3.56
N LYS A 73 2.05 -5.30 3.60
CA LYS A 73 2.94 -5.41 2.44
C LYS A 73 3.75 -6.69 2.55
N PHE A 74 3.76 -7.51 1.50
CA PHE A 74 4.69 -8.62 1.41
C PHE A 74 6.07 -8.09 1.02
N CYS A 75 7.07 -8.38 1.84
CA CYS A 75 8.47 -8.07 1.55
C CYS A 75 9.24 -9.39 1.45
N VAL A 76 9.90 -9.64 0.33
CA VAL A 76 10.79 -10.79 0.19
C VAL A 76 12.14 -10.41 0.79
N ASN A 77 12.41 -10.91 2.00
CA ASN A 77 13.74 -10.79 2.59
C ASN A 77 14.59 -11.95 2.05
N ASP A 78 15.32 -11.72 0.95
CA ASP A 78 16.30 -12.70 0.49
C ASP A 78 17.52 -12.68 1.43
N ASN A 79 17.44 -13.48 2.49
CA ASN A 79 18.54 -13.70 3.44
C ASN A 79 19.49 -14.81 2.95
N ARG A 80 19.69 -14.97 1.63
CA ARG A 80 20.80 -15.77 1.09
C ARG A 80 22.13 -15.07 1.36
N LYS A 81 22.60 -15.12 2.61
CA LYS A 81 24.03 -15.20 2.88
C LYS A 81 24.48 -16.58 2.45
N ILE A 82 24.96 -16.65 1.22
CA ILE A 82 25.77 -17.77 0.75
C ILE A 82 27.11 -17.62 1.49
N HIS A 83 27.26 -18.29 2.63
CA HIS A 83 28.52 -18.48 3.33
C HIS A 83 28.98 -19.91 3.11
#